data_AF-A0A4Q6B1T3-F1
#
_entry.id   AF-A0A4Q6B1T3-F1
#
_cell.length_a   1.000
_cell.length_b   1.000
_cell.length_c   1.000
_cell.angle_alpha   90.00
_cell.angle_beta   90.00
_cell.angle_gamma   90.00
#
_symmetry.space_group_name_H-M   'P 1'
#
loop_
_entity.id
_entity.type
_entity.pdbx_description
1 polymer ?
#
loop_
_entity_poly.entity_id
_entity_poly.type
_entity_poly.pdbx_seq_one_letter_code
_entity_poly.pdbx_strand_id
1 'polypeptide(L)' 'MKKGAKKTKKFIAVVEEDQAEKIADIADELKKEGASIDQVMSFTGIITGTTPDMQKLNGVRGIKSV' A
#
# COMPACT_ATOMS: atom_id res chain seq x y z
N MET A 1 12.05 -4.40 28.83
CA MET A 1 12.46 -4.13 27.44
C MET A 1 11.31 -3.45 26.70
N LYS A 2 11.32 -2.13 26.51
CA LYS A 2 10.33 -1.43 25.68
C LYS A 2 10.79 -1.54 24.22
N LYS A 3 10.27 -2.52 23.47
CA LYS A 3 10.50 -2.61 22.02
C LYS A 3 10.00 -1.30 21.41
N GLY A 4 10.91 -0.49 20.85
CA GLY A 4 10.54 0.71 20.11
C GLY A 4 9.59 0.30 18.99
N ALA A 5 8.32 0.71 19.09
CA ALA A 5 7.38 0.53 18.01
C ALA A 5 7.98 1.23 16.78
N LYS A 6 8.35 0.47 15.74
CA LYS A 6 8.61 1.04 14.42
C LYS A 6 7.40 1.92 14.12
N LYS A 7 7.58 3.24 14.03
CA LYS A 7 6.50 4.19 13.75
C LYS A 7 5.93 3.82 12.38
N THR A 8 4.85 3.06 12.37
CA THR A 8 4.10 2.78 11.15
C THR A 8 3.35 4.05 10.77
N LYS A 9 3.50 4.46 9.52
CA LYS A 9 2.78 5.60 8.95
C LYS A 9 1.59 5.08 8.16
N LYS A 10 0.47 5.78 8.26
CA LYS A 10 -0.67 5.54 7.37
C LYS A 10 -0.32 6.03 5.97
N PHE A 11 -0.78 5.33 4.95
CA PHE A 11 -0.61 5.71 3.56
C PHE A 11 -1.92 5.50 2.79
N ILE A 12 -2.04 6.20 1.67
CA ILE A 12 -3.15 6.06 0.73
C ILE A 12 -2.52 5.89 -0.65
N ALA A 13 -2.45 4.65 -1.12
CA ALA A 13 -2.00 4.35 -2.46
C ALA A 13 -3.16 4.49 -3.44
N VAL A 14 -2.93 5.20 -4.53
CA VAL A 14 -3.84 5.28 -5.68
C VAL A 14 -3.24 4.39 -6.77
N VAL A 15 -4.03 3.45 -7.27
CA VAL A 15 -3.69 2.54 -8.35
C VAL A 15 -4.01 3.19 -9.70
N GLU A 16 -3.24 2.85 -10.73
CA GLU A 16 -3.51 3.31 -12.10
C GLU A 16 -4.85 2.74 -12.61
N GLU A 17 -5.60 3.54 -13.37
CA GLU A 17 -6.97 3.17 -13.82
C GLU A 17 -6.99 1.90 -14.68
N ASP A 18 -5.94 1.66 -15.46
CA ASP A 18 -5.76 0.46 -16.29
C ASP A 18 -5.32 -0.78 -15.48
N GLN A 19 -4.87 -0.60 -14.24
CA GLN A 19 -4.50 -1.67 -13.31
C GLN A 19 -5.51 -1.84 -12.17
N ALA A 20 -6.63 -1.10 -12.17
CA ALA A 20 -7.66 -1.17 -11.12
C ALA A 20 -8.26 -2.60 -10.98
N GLU A 21 -8.35 -3.34 -12.07
CA GLU A 21 -8.79 -4.76 -12.06
C GLU A 21 -7.80 -5.67 -11.31
N LYS A 22 -6.53 -5.27 -11.22
CA LYS A 22 -5.45 -5.98 -10.52
C LYS A 22 -5.12 -5.37 -9.17
N ILE A 23 -6.00 -4.53 -8.62
CA ILE A 23 -5.78 -3.87 -7.32
C ILE A 23 -5.53 -4.88 -6.19
N ALA A 24 -6.12 -6.08 -6.27
CA ALA A 24 -5.87 -7.16 -5.32
C ALA A 24 -4.41 -7.64 -5.36
N ASP A 25 -3.85 -7.82 -6.57
CA ASP A 25 -2.46 -8.21 -6.76
C ASP A 25 -1.50 -7.12 -6.25
N ILE A 26 -1.81 -5.86 -6.54
CA ILE A 26 -1.03 -4.70 -6.08
C ILE A 26 -1.08 -4.59 -4.55
N ALA A 27 -2.23 -4.83 -3.93
CA ALA A 27 -2.36 -4.87 -2.48
C ALA A 27 -1.50 -5.98 -1.86
N ASP A 28 -1.38 -7.13 -2.51
CA ASP A 28 -0.51 -8.21 -2.05
C ASP A 28 0.98 -7.91 -2.29
N GLU A 29 1.35 -7.21 -3.36
CA GLU A 29 2.71 -6.68 -3.54
C GLU A 29 3.09 -5.70 -2.44
N LEU A 30 2.20 -4.76 -2.12
CA LEU A 30 2.39 -3.83 -0.99
C LEU A 30 2.61 -4.57 0.33
N LYS A 31 1.87 -5.67 0.58
CA LYS A 31 2.10 -6.51 1.77
C LYS A 31 3.47 -7.16 1.77
N LYS A 32 3.95 -7.65 0.62
CA LYS A 32 5.30 -8.24 0.49
C LYS A 32 6.40 -7.23 0.78
N GLU A 33 6.19 -5.95 0.43
CA GLU A 33 7.11 -4.85 0.76
C GLU A 33 7.07 -4.45 2.26
N GLY A 34 6.15 -5.02 3.04
CA GLY A 34 6.02 -4.82 4.47
C GLY A 34 4.95 -3.82 4.87
N ALA A 35 4.05 -3.44 3.95
CA ALA A 35 2.83 -2.73 4.30
C ALA A 35 1.81 -3.67 4.95
N SER A 36 0.97 -3.12 5.82
CA SER A 36 -0.25 -3.74 6.31
C SER A 36 -1.42 -3.03 5.65
N ILE A 37 -2.22 -3.76 4.88
CA ILE A 37 -3.37 -3.19 4.17
C ILE A 37 -4.57 -3.18 5.11
N ASP A 38 -5.16 -2.00 5.28
CA ASP A 38 -6.36 -1.81 6.09
C ASP A 38 -7.63 -1.93 5.22
N GLN A 39 -7.63 -1.29 4.04
CA GLN A 39 -8.78 -1.30 3.14
C GLN A 39 -8.36 -1.26 1.67
N VAL A 40 -9.08 -1.99 0.83
CA VAL A 40 -8.94 -1.97 -0.63
C VAL A 40 -10.26 -1.51 -1.23
N MET A 41 -10.26 -0.37 -1.90
CA MET A 41 -11.40 0.20 -2.62
C MET A 41 -11.19 0.01 -4.11
N SER A 42 -11.57 -1.16 -4.62
CA SER A 42 -11.41 -1.54 -6.03
C SER A 42 -12.17 -0.63 -6.99
N PHE A 43 -13.34 -0.12 -6.58
CA PHE A 43 -14.13 0.79 -7.42
C PHE A 43 -13.43 2.14 -7.69
N THR A 44 -12.67 2.65 -6.71
CA THR A 44 -11.96 3.94 -6.81
C THR A 44 -10.48 3.78 -7.12
N GLY A 45 -9.96 2.54 -7.15
CA GLY A 45 -8.53 2.28 -7.31
C GLY A 45 -7.69 2.65 -6.08
N ILE A 46 -8.28 2.74 -4.88
CA ILE A 46 -7.55 3.23 -3.68
C ILE A 46 -7.24 2.08 -2.73
N ILE A 47 -6.00 2.01 -2.24
CA ILE A 47 -5.56 1.08 -1.20
C ILE A 47 -5.07 1.90 -0.01
N THR A 48 -5.62 1.65 1.17
CA THR A 48 -5.17 2.29 2.41
C THR A 48 -4.52 1.27 3.33
N GLY A 49 -3.54 1.73 4.08
CA GLY A 49 -2.82 0.85 4.99
C GLY A 49 -1.84 1.58 5.88
N THR A 50 -1.03 0.81 6.58
CA THR A 50 0.11 1.29 7.35
C THR A 50 1.40 0.67 6.88
N THR A 51 2.48 1.43 6.85
CA THR A 51 3.81 0.94 6.48
C THR A 51 4.88 1.47 7.42
N PRO A 52 5.88 0.67 7.80
CA PRO A 52 7.07 1.20 8.47
C PRO A 52 7.96 2.01 7.51
N ASP A 53 7.81 1.84 6.19
CA ASP A 53 8.66 2.45 5.17
C ASP A 53 7.85 2.82 3.92
N MET A 54 7.57 4.12 3.73
CA MET A 54 6.84 4.62 2.56
C MET A 54 7.67 4.54 1.27
N GLN A 55 9.01 4.63 1.35
CA GLN A 55 9.84 4.69 0.14
C GLN A 55 9.76 3.40 -0.67
N LYS A 56 9.58 2.26 0.01
CA LYS A 56 9.39 0.96 -0.63
C LYS A 56 8.10 0.85 -1.42
N LEU A 57 7.03 1.49 -0.94
CA LEU A 57 5.72 1.41 -1.60
C LEU A 57 5.67 2.18 -2.92
N ASN A 58 6.45 3.25 -3.04
CA ASN A 58 6.54 4.03 -4.29
C ASN A 58 7.15 3.23 -5.46
N GLY A 59 7.81 2.11 -5.20
CA GLY A 59 8.38 1.24 -6.23
C GLY A 59 7.43 0.15 -6.76
N VAL A 60 6.25 0.00 -6.15
CA VAL A 60 5.28 -1.03 -6.55
C VAL A 60 4.64 -0.65 -7.88
N ARG A 61 4.62 -1.60 -8.82
CA ARG A 61 4.16 -1.36 -10.18
C ARG A 61 2.64 -1.26 -10.22
N GLY A 62 2.11 -0.25 -10.93
CA GLY A 62 0.67 0.02 -11.00
C GLY A 62 0.17 0.96 -9.90
N ILE A 63 1.04 1.50 -9.05
CA ILE A 63 0.71 2.60 -8.14
C ILE A 63 1.01 3.93 -8.82
N LYS A 64 -0.04 4.77 -8.91
CA LYS A 64 0.02 6.14 -9.43
C LYS A 64 0.61 7.11 -8.41
N SER A 65 0.26 6.95 -7.11
CA SER A 65 0.73 7.81 -6.02
C SER A 65 0.53 7.16 -4.66
N VAL A 66 1.35 7.50 -3.66
CA VAL A 66 1.28 7.07 -2.23
C VAL A 66 1.40 8.26 -1.28
#